data_AF-A0A6P1HL44-F1
#
_entry.id   AF-A0A6P1HL44-F1
#
_cell.length_a   1.000
_cell.length_b   1.000
_cell.length_c   1.000
_cell.angle_alpha   90.00
_cell.angle_beta   90.00
_cell.angle_gamma   90.00
#
_symmetry.space_group_name_H-M   'P 1'
#
loop_
_entity.id
_entity.type
_entity.pdbx_description
1 polymer ?
#
loop_
_entity_poly.entity_id
_entity_poly.type
_entity_poly.pdbx_seq_one_letter_code
_entity_poly.pdbx_strand_id
1 'polypeptide(L)'
;MQHPSLKFVKLQFIMMGLALFCGIIGLVNDGFSFFILLMFYTLSLSFLFEGLAHLTRQDMGVFLQQMIRAIIIILFSTILYF
;
A
#
# COMPACT_ATOMS: atom_id res chain seq x y z
N MET A 1 -17.50 -21.18 -4.26
CA MET A 1 -17.30 -20.49 -2.97
C MET A 1 -16.16 -19.48 -3.16
N GLN A 2 -16.46 -18.19 -3.24
CA GLN A 2 -15.43 -17.16 -3.47
C GLN A 2 -14.65 -16.95 -2.17
N HIS A 3 -13.40 -17.40 -2.11
CA HIS A 3 -12.54 -17.13 -0.97
C HIS A 3 -12.43 -15.60 -0.74
N PRO A 4 -12.74 -15.08 0.46
CA PRO A 4 -12.66 -13.66 0.74
C PRO A 4 -11.27 -13.07 0.47
N SER A 5 -10.21 -13.89 0.54
CA SER A 5 -8.84 -13.52 0.20
C SER A 5 -8.66 -13.04 -1.25
N LEU A 6 -9.44 -13.55 -2.21
CA LEU A 6 -9.34 -13.12 -3.63
C LEU A 6 -9.74 -11.65 -3.83
N LYS A 7 -10.70 -11.16 -3.04
CA LYS A 7 -11.13 -9.75 -3.10
C LYS A 7 -10.02 -8.83 -2.61
N PHE A 8 -9.38 -9.20 -1.49
CA PHE A 8 -8.26 -8.44 -0.92
C PHE A 8 -7.03 -8.44 -1.82
N VAL A 9 -6.69 -9.58 -2.43
CA VAL A 9 -5.60 -9.67 -3.41
C VAL A 9 -5.90 -8.80 -4.64
N LYS A 10 -7.13 -8.82 -5.15
CA LYS A 10 -7.51 -7.92 -6.27
C LYS A 10 -7.37 -6.44 -5.87
N LEU A 11 -7.79 -6.09 -4.66
CA LEU A 11 -7.71 -4.73 -4.15
C LEU A 11 -6.26 -4.27 -3.93
N GLN A 12 -5.39 -5.17 -3.46
CA GLN A 12 -3.94 -4.96 -3.38
C GLN A 12 -3.37 -4.59 -4.76
N PHE A 13 -3.64 -5.38 -5.81
CA PHE A 13 -3.15 -5.08 -7.16
C PHE A 13 -3.68 -3.75 -7.71
N ILE A 14 -4.94 -3.41 -7.42
CA ILE A 14 -5.52 -2.11 -7.78
C ILE A 14 -4.75 -0.98 -7.09
N MET A 15 -4.53 -1.08 -5.78
CA MET A 15 -3.78 -0.08 -5.01
C MET A 15 -2.33 0.03 -5.47
N MET A 16 -1.68 -1.09 -5.80
CA MET A 16 -0.33 -1.08 -6.34
C MET A 16 -0.26 -0.35 -7.68
N GLY A 17 -1.22 -0.59 -8.58
CA GLY A 17 -1.31 0.15 -9.85
C GLY A 17 -1.58 1.64 -9.64
N LEU A 18 -2.43 1.97 -8.67
CA LEU A 18 -2.77 3.35 -8.33
C LEU A 18 -1.57 4.09 -7.69
N ALA A 19 -0.80 3.41 -6.84
CA ALA A 19 0.46 3.91 -6.31
C ALA A 19 1.47 4.18 -7.42
N LEU A 20 1.63 3.26 -8.38
CA LEU A 20 2.51 3.47 -9.54
C LEU A 20 2.09 4.72 -10.34
N PHE A 21 0.80 4.87 -10.59
CA PHE A 21 0.26 6.02 -11.33
C PHE A 21 0.51 7.34 -10.59
N CYS A 22 0.24 7.40 -9.28
CA CYS A 22 0.55 8.56 -8.44
C CYS A 22 2.06 8.88 -8.44
N GLY A 23 2.92 7.86 -8.38
CA GLY A 23 4.37 8.03 -8.41
C GLY A 23 4.86 8.63 -9.72
N ILE A 24 4.34 8.17 -10.87
CA ILE A 24 4.68 8.71 -12.19
C ILE A 24 4.24 10.18 -12.30
N ILE A 25 3.02 10.50 -11.86
CA ILE A 25 2.52 11.89 -11.89
C ILE A 25 3.36 12.80 -11.00
N GLY A 26 3.74 12.33 -9.81
CA GLY A 26 4.58 13.06 -8.88
C GLY A 26 6.00 13.33 -9.41
N LEU A 27 6.57 12.39 -10.18
CA LEU A 27 7.90 12.57 -10.80
C LEU A 27 7.87 13.54 -11.99
N VAL A 28 6.79 13.54 -12.77
CA VAL A 28 6.68 14.42 -13.96
C VAL A 28 6.42 15.87 -13.56
N ASN A 29 5.83 16.12 -12.40
CA ASN A 29 5.55 17.47 -11.93
C ASN A 29 6.29 17.75 -10.61
N ASP A 30 7.45 18.41 -10.70
CA ASP A 30 8.31 18.77 -9.55
C ASP A 30 7.59 19.52 -8.41
N GLY A 31 6.45 20.15 -8.67
CA GLY A 31 5.64 20.84 -7.66
C GLY A 31 4.66 19.97 -6.88
N PHE A 32 4.49 18.69 -7.23
CA PHE A 32 3.48 17.80 -6.65
C PHE A 32 4.06 16.79 -5.66
N SER A 33 4.85 17.26 -4.69
CA SER A 33 5.31 16.45 -3.54
C SER A 33 4.14 15.74 -2.84
N PHE A 34 2.93 16.31 -2.90
CA PHE A 34 1.71 15.68 -2.40
C PHE A 34 1.35 14.37 -3.12
N PHE A 35 1.57 14.26 -4.44
CA PHE A 35 1.31 13.01 -5.18
C PHE A 35 2.31 11.91 -4.83
N ILE A 36 3.54 12.29 -4.48
CA ILE A 36 4.55 11.36 -3.98
C ILE A 36 4.13 10.83 -2.60
N LEU A 37 3.64 11.71 -1.70
CA LEU A 37 3.06 11.28 -0.42
C LEU A 37 1.86 10.36 -0.63
N LEU A 38 0.96 10.72 -1.54
CA LEU A 38 -0.22 9.91 -1.89
C LEU A 38 0.19 8.54 -2.45
N MET A 39 1.26 8.47 -3.25
CA MET A 39 1.83 7.22 -3.73
C MET A 39 2.25 6.31 -2.57
N PHE A 40 2.99 6.84 -1.59
CA PHE A 40 3.40 6.07 -0.41
C PHE A 40 2.22 5.61 0.44
N TYR A 41 1.20 6.44 0.61
CA TYR A 41 0.00 6.06 1.37
C TYR A 41 -0.81 4.98 0.65
N THR A 42 -0.94 5.10 -0.67
CA THR A 42 -1.61 4.10 -1.51
C THR A 42 -0.84 2.77 -1.51
N LEU A 43 0.50 2.84 -1.52
CA LEU A 43 1.36 1.66 -1.39
C LEU A 43 1.23 1.01 -0.01
N SER A 44 1.13 1.78 1.06
CA SER A 44 0.87 1.27 2.41
C SER A 44 -0.50 0.58 2.50
N LEU A 45 -1.53 1.15 1.86
CA LEU A 45 -2.85 0.54 1.69
C LEU A 45 -2.78 -0.80 0.93
N SER A 46 -1.93 -0.89 -0.10
CA SER A 46 -1.68 -2.16 -0.79
C SER A 46 -1.16 -3.24 0.16
N PHE A 47 -0.19 -2.92 1.02
CA PHE A 47 0.31 -3.85 2.04
C PHE A 47 -0.73 -4.19 3.11
N LEU A 48 -1.59 -3.23 3.46
CA LEU A 48 -2.73 -3.49 4.35
C LEU A 48 -3.67 -4.56 3.77
N PHE A 49 -4.05 -4.44 2.50
CA PHE A 49 -4.91 -5.42 1.85
C PHE A 49 -4.22 -6.77 1.66
N GLU A 50 -2.92 -6.78 1.36
CA GLU A 50 -2.13 -8.02 1.29
C GLU A 50 -2.08 -8.74 2.66
N GLY A 51 -1.87 -7.98 3.73
CA GLY A 51 -1.91 -8.50 5.09
C GLY A 51 -3.28 -9.10 5.40
N LEU A 52 -4.37 -8.37 5.14
CA LEU A 52 -5.73 -8.87 5.39
C LEU A 52 -6.04 -10.14 4.59
N ALA A 53 -5.51 -10.26 3.37
CA ALA A 53 -5.63 -11.49 2.58
C ALA A 53 -4.93 -12.69 3.25
N HIS A 54 -3.75 -12.48 3.84
CA HIS A 54 -3.01 -13.52 4.57
C HIS A 54 -3.63 -13.84 5.93
N LEU A 55 -4.26 -12.87 6.60
CA LEU A 55 -5.03 -13.10 7.80
C LEU A 55 -6.18 -14.09 7.55
N THR A 56 -6.89 -13.95 6.42
CA THR A 56 -7.92 -14.93 6.00
C THR A 56 -7.37 -16.31 5.63
N ARG A 57 -6.05 -16.46 5.45
CA ARG A 57 -5.37 -17.74 5.18
C ARG A 57 -4.72 -18.36 6.42
N GLN A 58 -4.89 -17.74 7.59
CA GLN A 58 -4.21 -18.09 8.86
C GLN A 58 -2.68 -17.89 8.84
N ASP A 59 -2.14 -17.17 7.85
CA ASP A 59 -0.73 -16.85 7.74
C ASP A 59 -0.37 -15.58 8.53
N MET A 60 -0.42 -15.69 9.86
CA MET A 60 -0.18 -14.59 10.80
C MET A 60 1.20 -13.92 10.65
N GLY A 61 2.23 -14.69 10.26
CA GLY A 61 3.58 -14.16 10.07
C GLY A 61 3.65 -13.13 8.93
N VAL A 62 3.04 -13.46 7.79
CA VAL A 62 3.01 -12.55 6.63
C VAL A 62 2.12 -11.34 6.92
N PHE A 63 1.00 -11.53 7.62
CA PHE A 63 0.17 -10.41 8.06
C PHE A 63 0.97 -9.39 8.88
N LEU A 64 1.67 -9.84 9.92
CA LEU A 64 2.44 -8.95 10.79
C LEU A 64 3.55 -8.22 10.01
N GLN A 65 4.27 -8.94 9.14
CA GLN A 65 5.29 -8.34 8.30
C GLN A 65 4.73 -7.23 7.40
N GLN A 66 3.56 -7.45 6.78
CA GLN A 66 2.93 -6.45 5.92
C GLN A 66 2.38 -5.26 6.71
N MET A 67 1.87 -5.47 7.92
CA MET A 67 1.47 -4.37 8.82
C MET A 67 2.67 -3.50 9.21
N ILE A 68 3.78 -4.12 9.59
CA ILE A 68 5.01 -3.40 9.95
C ILE A 68 5.50 -2.57 8.76
N ARG A 69 5.52 -3.14 7.55
CA ARG A 69 5.89 -2.41 6.32
C ARG A 69 4.97 -1.23 6.05
N ALA A 70 3.66 -1.42 6.16
CA ALA A 70 2.67 -0.37 5.97
C ALA A 70 2.91 0.81 6.95
N ILE A 71 3.15 0.50 8.23
CA ILE A 71 3.43 1.50 9.26
C ILE A 71 4.74 2.24 8.99
N ILE A 72 5.82 1.53 8.68
CA ILE A 72 7.12 2.14 8.38
C ILE A 72 7.00 3.11 7.20
N ILE A 73 6.29 2.72 6.14
CA ILE A 73 6.09 3.58 4.97
C ILE A 73 5.29 4.83 5.33
N ILE A 74 4.22 4.71 6.12
CA ILE A 74 3.43 5.87 6.55
C ILE A 74 4.30 6.82 7.37
N LEU A 75 5.01 6.31 8.38
CA LEU A 75 5.86 7.14 9.24
C LEU A 75 6.96 7.82 8.44
N PHE A 76 7.68 7.05 7.62
CA PHE A 76 8.80 7.55 6.83
C PHE A 76 8.36 8.57 5.78
N SER A 77 7.27 8.30 5.06
CA SER A 77 6.74 9.24 4.06
C SER A 77 6.18 10.52 4.69
N THR A 78 5.56 10.43 5.88
CA THR A 78 5.09 11.60 6.63
C THR A 78 6.27 12.46 7.07
N ILE A 79 7.33 11.85 7.61
CA ILE A 79 8.55 12.56 8.05
C ILE A 79 9.29 13.18 6.86
N LEU A 80 9.33 12.53 5.70
CA LEU A 80 9.98 13.11 4.52
C LEU A 80 9.21 14.28 3.91
N TYR A 81 7.90 14.34 4.12
CA TYR A 81 7.06 15.39 3.55
C TYR A 81 7.03 16.66 4.43
N PHE A 82 7.11 16.52 5.74
CA PHE A 82 7.12 17.62 6.72
C PHE A 82 8.54 18.11 7.04
#